data_AF-A0AAY5K672-F1
#
_entry.id   AF-A0AAY5K672-F1
#
_cell.length_a   1.000
_cell.length_b   1.000
_cell.length_c   1.000
_cell.angle_alpha   90.00
_cell.angle_beta   90.00
_cell.angle_gamma   90.00
#
_symmetry.space_group_name_H-M   'P 1'
#
loop_
_entity.id
_entity.type
_entity.pdbx_description
1 polymer ?
#
loop_
_entity_poly.entity_id
_entity_poly.type
_entity_poly.pdbx_seq_one_letter_code
_entity_poly.pdbx_strand_id
1 'polypeptide(L)' 'MPNFCAAPNCTRKSTQSDLAFFRFPRDPERCRLWVENCRRADLEAKTSDQLNKHYRLCAKHFDPAMVCKTVSVKSQSP' A
#
# COMPACT_ATOMS: atom_id res chain seq x y z
N MET A 1 5.49 4.62 -12.75
CA MET A 1 4.97 4.22 -11.42
C MET A 1 5.93 3.20 -10.86
N PRO A 2 6.50 3.35 -9.66
CA PRO A 2 7.19 2.23 -9.02
C PRO A 2 6.19 1.08 -8.89
N ASN A 3 6.50 -0.03 -9.56
CA ASN A 3 5.64 -1.22 -9.61
C ASN A 3 5.76 -2.07 -8.34
N PHE A 4 6.44 -1.59 -7.31
CA PHE A 4 6.78 -2.36 -6.11
C PHE A 4 6.10 -1.76 -4.89
N CYS A 5 5.89 -2.61 -3.88
CA CYS A 5 5.48 -2.18 -2.56
C CYS A 5 6.46 -1.13 -2.00
N ALA A 6 5.94 -0.08 -1.37
CA ALA A 6 6.74 0.95 -0.73
C ALA A 6 7.38 0.48 0.58
N ALA A 7 6.90 -0.62 1.18
CA ALA A 7 7.46 -1.14 2.41
C ALA A 7 8.93 -1.57 2.22
N PRO A 8 9.79 -1.32 3.22
CA PRO A 8 11.19 -1.75 3.15
C PRO A 8 11.24 -3.27 3.03
N ASN A 9 12.18 -3.77 2.24
CA ASN A 9 12.40 -5.21 2.01
C ASN A 9 11.20 -5.95 1.40
N CYS A 10 10.23 -5.26 0.81
CA CYS A 10 9.10 -5.88 0.13
C CYS A 10 9.28 -5.89 -1.39
N THR A 11 9.51 -7.07 -1.97
CA THR A 11 9.73 -7.27 -3.41
C THR A 11 8.44 -7.52 -4.20
N ARG A 12 7.28 -7.43 -3.55
CA ARG A 12 5.95 -7.63 -4.14
C ARG A 12 5.69 -6.57 -5.21
N LYS A 13 5.29 -7.03 -6.40
CA LYS A 13 4.89 -6.14 -7.50
C LYS A 13 3.39 -5.88 -7.47
N SER A 14 2.97 -4.66 -7.78
CA SER A 14 1.56 -4.26 -7.93
C SER A 14 0.81 -5.05 -9.01
N THR A 15 1.55 -5.68 -9.94
CA THR A 15 1.03 -6.56 -10.98
C THR A 15 0.75 -7.98 -10.47
N GLN A 16 1.21 -8.35 -9.27
CA GLN A 16 0.84 -9.63 -8.67
C GLN A 16 -0.59 -9.53 -8.12
N SER A 17 -1.49 -10.30 -8.72
CA SER A 17 -2.93 -10.25 -8.46
C SER A 17 -3.37 -10.98 -7.17
N ASP A 18 -2.43 -11.54 -6.42
CA ASP A 18 -2.71 -12.34 -5.22
C ASP A 18 -2.88 -11.49 -3.95
N LEU A 19 -2.49 -10.20 -3.99
CA LEU A 19 -2.67 -9.27 -2.89
C LEU A 19 -3.29 -7.95 -3.36
N ALA A 20 -4.13 -7.36 -2.50
CA ALA A 20 -4.58 -5.99 -2.69
C ALA A 20 -3.41 -5.00 -2.46
N PHE A 21 -3.41 -3.91 -3.22
CA PHE A 21 -2.46 -2.81 -3.07
C PHE A 21 -3.19 -1.51 -2.77
N PHE A 22 -2.84 -0.89 -1.64
CA PHE A 22 -3.41 0.35 -1.16
C PHE A 22 -2.51 1.53 -1.51
N ARG A 23 -3.11 2.64 -1.96
CA ARG A 23 -2.38 3.90 -2.17
C ARG A 23 -2.22 4.62 -0.84
N PHE A 24 -1.16 5.41 -0.72
CA PHE A 24 -1.01 6.31 0.43
C PHE A 24 -2.22 7.25 0.53
N PRO A 25 -2.76 7.51 1.73
CA PRO A 25 -3.87 8.43 1.90
C PRO A 25 -3.47 9.86 1.49
N ARG A 26 -4.44 10.63 1.00
CA ARG A 26 -4.25 12.07 0.67
C ARG A 26 -4.21 12.93 1.94
N ASP A 27 -4.87 12.46 2.99
CA ASP A 27 -4.84 13.04 4.32
C ASP A 27 -3.40 13.08 4.87
N PRO A 28 -2.84 14.27 5.17
CA PRO A 28 -1.44 14.41 5.56
C PRO A 28 -1.09 13.67 6.86
N GLU A 29 -1.98 13.67 7.85
CA GLU A 29 -1.73 13.04 9.15
C GLU A 29 -1.65 11.53 9.01
N ARG A 30 -2.64 10.92 8.35
CA ARG A 30 -2.63 9.49 8.06
C ARG A 30 -1.49 9.09 7.11
N CYS A 31 -1.15 9.95 6.16
CA CYS A 31 -0.05 9.70 5.21
C CYS A 31 1.29 9.69 5.94
N ARG A 32 1.49 10.64 6.86
CA ARG A 32 2.67 10.68 7.73
C ARG A 32 2.82 9.39 8.54
N LEU A 33 1.75 8.90 9.17
CA LEU A 33 1.78 7.62 9.89
C LEU A 33 2.21 6.45 8.99
N TRP A 34 1.76 6.42 7.73
CA TRP A 34 2.17 5.38 6.79
C TRP A 34 3.65 5.50 6.42
N VAL A 35 4.14 6.71 6.20
CA VAL A 35 5.55 6.98 5.89
C VAL A 35 6.46 6.61 7.05
N GLU A 36 6.10 7.02 8.28
CA GLU A 36 6.84 6.68 9.50
C GLU A 36 6.93 5.16 9.70
N ASN A 37 5.83 4.44 9.46
CA ASN A 37 5.82 2.97 9.50
C ASN A 37 6.64 2.31 8.39
N CYS A 38 6.79 2.97 7.23
CA CYS A 38 7.69 2.49 6.18
C CYS A 38 9.18 2.68 6.53
N ARG A 39 9.52 3.57 7.48
CA ARG A 39 10.90 3.86 7.89
C ARG A 39 11.84 4.15 6.70
N ARG A 40 11.33 4.90 5.74
CA ARG A 40 11.99 5.18 4.46
C ARG A 40 12.15 6.68 4.27
N ALA A 41 13.37 7.18 4.41
CA ALA A 41 13.70 8.60 4.26
C ALA A 41 13.33 9.16 2.87
N ASP A 42 13.33 8.32 1.82
CA ASP A 42 12.93 8.77 0.48
C ASP A 42 11.43 9.07 0.36
N LEU A 43 10.60 8.53 1.25
CA LEU A 43 9.17 8.81 1.31
C LEU A 43 8.86 10.06 2.14
N GLU A 44 9.67 10.36 3.15
CA GLU A 44 9.52 11.54 4.02
C GLU A 44 9.69 12.86 3.26
N ALA A 45 10.54 12.88 2.24
CA ALA A 45 10.76 14.06 1.41
C ALA A 45 9.62 14.33 0.40
N LYS A 46 8.56 13.52 0.38
CA LYS A 46 7.48 13.57 -0.63
C LYS A 46 6.17 14.05 -0.03
N THR A 47 5.37 14.71 -0.85
CA THR A 47 4.02 15.15 -0.45
C THR A 47 3.04 13.97 -0.47
N SER A 48 1.94 14.09 0.28
CA SER A 48 0.88 13.07 0.31
C SER A 48 0.29 12.80 -1.09
N ASP A 49 0.21 13.81 -1.95
CA ASP A 49 -0.23 13.65 -3.35
C ASP A 49 0.76 12.84 -4.18
N GLN A 50 2.07 13.14 -4.08
CA GLN A 50 3.12 12.37 -4.75
C GLN A 50 3.13 10.91 -4.29
N LEU A 51 2.98 10.69 -2.98
CA LEU A 51 2.89 9.36 -2.38
C LEU A 51 1.63 8.61 -2.86
N ASN A 52 0.46 9.25 -2.85
CA ASN A 52 -0.79 8.66 -3.33
C ASN A 52 -0.72 8.26 -4.80
N LYS A 53 -0.09 9.09 -5.64
CA LYS A 53 -0.02 8.90 -7.09
C LYS A 53 0.97 7.80 -7.48
N HIS A 54 2.11 7.74 -6.82
CA HIS A 54 3.22 6.90 -7.27
C HIS A 54 3.48 5.68 -6.39
N TYR A 55 3.11 5.70 -5.11
CA TYR A 55 3.50 4.67 -4.15
C TYR A 55 2.31 3.88 -3.62
N ARG A 56 2.54 2.59 -3.34
CA ARG A 56 1.52 1.68 -2.84
C ARG A 56 2.09 0.70 -1.82
N LEU A 57 1.25 0.26 -0.88
CA LEU A 57 1.57 -0.80 0.08
C LEU A 57 0.68 -2.01 -0.19
N CYS A 58 1.25 -3.22 -0.16
CA CYS A 58 0.43 -4.43 -0.28
C CYS A 58 -0.28 -4.74 1.04
N ALA A 59 -1.39 -5.50 0.94
CA ALA A 59 -2.25 -5.84 2.07
C ALA A 59 -1.53 -6.52 3.25
N LYS A 60 -0.39 -7.18 3.01
CA LYS A 60 0.44 -7.81 4.06
C LYS A 60 0.94 -6.83 5.11
N HIS A 61 1.08 -5.54 4.76
CA HIS A 61 1.58 -4.50 5.67
C HIS A 61 0.48 -3.82 6.47
N PHE A 62 -0.77 -4.28 6.33
CA PHE A 62 -1.89 -3.78 7.09
C PHE A 62 -2.40 -4.89 8.00
N ASP A 63 -2.90 -4.48 9.17
CA ASP A 63 -3.67 -5.37 10.00
C ASP A 63 -4.95 -5.79 9.23
N PRO A 64 -5.25 -7.09 9.11
CA PRO A 64 -6.49 -7.56 8.50
C PRO A 64 -7.76 -6.94 9.11
N ALA A 65 -7.73 -6.53 10.38
CA ALA A 65 -8.84 -5.85 11.04
C ALA A 65 -9.01 -4.39 10.57
N MET A 66 -7.95 -3.75 10.08
CA MET A 66 -7.97 -2.38 9.56
C MET A 66 -8.30 -2.32 8.07
N VAL A 67 -8.29 -3.47 7.39
CA VAL A 67 -8.63 -3.59 5.98
C VAL A 67 -9.98 -4.29 5.89
N CYS A 68 -11.05 -3.53 5.62
CA CYS A 68 -12.31 -4.11 5.22
C CYS A 68 -12.06 -4.99 4.00
N LYS A 69 -12.13 -6.32 4.17
CA LYS A 69 -11.94 -7.27 3.10
C LYS A 69 -13.06 -7.05 2.08
N THR A 70 -12.81 -6.26 1.05
CA THR A 70 -13.49 -6.47 -0.24
C THR A 70 -12.91 -7.77 -0.78
N VAL A 71 -13.35 -8.90 -0.24
CA VAL A 71 -13.16 -10.20 -0.87
C VAL A 71 -13.81 -10.07 -2.25
N SER A 72 -13.00 -9.89 -3.29
CA SER A 72 -13.43 -10.32 -4.62
C SER A 72 -13.56 -11.83 -4.51
N VAL A 73 -14.76 -12.28 -4.14
CA VAL A 73 -15.19 -13.66 -4.26
C VAL A 73 -14.98 -13.99 -5.73
N LYS A 74 -13.85 -14.63 -6.06
CA LYS A 74 -13.77 -15.40 -7.30
C LYS A 74 -14.56 -16.66 -6.99
N SER A 75 -15.84 -16.60 -7.35
CA SER A 75 -16.70 -17.77 -7.47
C SER A 75 -15.98 -18.77 -8.38
N GLN A 76 -15.31 -19.76 -7.80
CA GLN A 76 -15.14 -21.04 -8.47
C GLN A 76 -16.33 -21.86 -8.04
N SER A 77 -17.33 -21.92 -8.91
CA SER A 77 -18.38 -22.93 -8.83
C SER A 77 -17.75 -24.31 -9.09
N PRO A 78 -18.28 -25.39 -8.49
CA PRO A 78 -17.82 -26.76 -8.69
C PRO A 78 -17.97 -27.23 -10.14
#